data_AF-A0AA95MNZ8-F1
#
_entry.id   AF-A0AA95MNZ8-F1
#
_cell.length_a   1.000
_cell.length_b   1.000
_cell.length_c   1.000
_cell.angle_alpha   90.00
_cell.angle_beta   90.00
_cell.angle_gamma   90.00
#
_symmetry.space_group_name_H-M   'P 1'
#
loop_
_entity.id
_entity.type
_entity.pdbx_description
1 polymer ?
#
loop_
_entity_poly.entity_id
_entity_poly.type
_entity_poly.pdbx_seq_one_letter_code
_entity_poly.pdbx_strand_id
1 'polypeptide(L)'
;MAAIVDNLIKQLRASKFYGFAKNNTVLIKLKRKYDKVQYQKQQNSVHMHGLQMLKYMKEAFAEIGEEFWLDYGTLLGAVREKDFIGHDKDLDIGCFDFDDKKKGQLVEILAKKGVKLYKQFEMDGKIYEQAFHLNGLHFDIFYYWKGENDLIWCYFSEIGPKMEFENRPNYQIAKGYLTSSVTSHFAGLMDYEFKGEIFKIPTNYHEYLIDNYGTTYMQKDESWITGEDPDNLKEIKKDVIVKEF
;
A
#
# COMPACT_ATOMS: atom_id res chain seq x y z
N MET A 1 1.57 22.29 12.07
CA MET A 1 0.98 22.90 10.86
C MET A 1 0.41 21.86 9.90
N ALA A 2 1.17 20.82 9.49
CA ALA A 2 0.68 19.75 8.61
C ALA A 2 -0.63 19.10 9.10
N ALA A 3 -0.67 18.60 10.33
CA ALA A 3 -1.88 18.01 10.92
C ALA A 3 -3.14 18.93 10.90
N ILE A 4 -2.96 20.25 10.98
CA ILE A 4 -4.07 21.21 10.88
C ILE A 4 -4.59 21.27 9.44
N VAL A 5 -3.67 21.33 8.48
CA VAL A 5 -3.99 21.33 7.05
C VAL A 5 -4.66 20.02 6.65
N ASP A 6 -4.15 18.87 7.11
CA ASP A 6 -4.71 17.55 6.83
C ASP A 6 -6.13 17.41 7.40
N ASN A 7 -6.36 17.85 8.64
CA ASN A 7 -7.69 17.87 9.24
C ASN A 7 -8.64 18.80 8.47
N LEU A 8 -8.20 19.99 8.06
CA LEU A 8 -9.01 20.90 7.24
C LEU A 8 -9.39 20.25 5.90
N ILE A 9 -8.47 19.56 5.24
CA ILE A 9 -8.72 18.82 4.00
C ILE A 9 -9.76 17.71 4.25
N LYS A 10 -9.61 16.94 5.34
CA LYS A 10 -10.56 15.88 5.73
C LYS A 10 -11.97 16.44 5.90
N GLN A 11 -12.12 17.54 6.63
CA GLN A 11 -13.41 18.22 6.81
C GLN A 11 -13.98 18.77 5.50
N LEU A 12 -13.13 19.37 4.65
CA LEU A 12 -13.54 19.93 3.38
C LEU A 12 -14.07 18.86 2.42
N ARG A 13 -13.41 17.69 2.36
CA ARG A 13 -13.79 16.55 1.49
C ARG A 13 -15.17 15.97 1.81
N ALA A 14 -15.56 15.96 3.08
CA ALA A 14 -16.88 15.51 3.52
C ALA A 14 -17.95 16.62 3.47
N SER A 15 -17.60 17.85 3.07
CA SER A 15 -18.51 18.99 3.04
C SER A 15 -19.18 19.18 1.69
N LYS A 16 -20.31 19.90 1.68
CA LYS A 16 -20.97 20.38 0.44
C LYS A 16 -20.07 21.25 -0.45
N PHE A 17 -18.97 21.78 0.09
CA PHE A 17 -18.02 22.62 -0.64
C PHE A 17 -16.92 21.81 -1.35
N TYR A 18 -16.87 20.48 -1.17
CA TYR A 18 -15.86 19.65 -1.80
C TYR A 18 -15.83 19.81 -3.33
N GLY A 19 -17.01 19.82 -3.96
CA GLY A 19 -17.17 20.02 -5.40
C GLY A 19 -16.66 21.38 -5.89
N PHE A 20 -16.80 22.43 -5.10
CA PHE A 20 -16.22 23.74 -5.40
C PHE A 20 -14.70 23.72 -5.24
N ALA A 21 -14.22 23.20 -4.11
CA ALA A 21 -12.80 23.19 -3.78
C ALA A 21 -11.97 22.37 -4.78
N LYS A 22 -12.46 21.20 -5.21
CA LYS A 22 -11.78 20.32 -6.17
C LYS A 22 -11.63 20.93 -7.56
N ASN A 23 -12.46 21.93 -7.90
CA ASN A 23 -12.47 22.62 -9.19
C ASN A 23 -11.88 24.04 -9.10
N ASN A 24 -11.50 24.51 -7.91
CA ASN A 24 -10.95 25.85 -7.73
C ASN A 24 -9.45 25.87 -8.00
N THR A 25 -9.04 26.58 -9.05
CA THR A 25 -7.63 26.63 -9.51
C THR A 25 -6.64 27.09 -8.44
N VAL A 26 -7.03 28.00 -7.54
CA VAL A 26 -6.13 28.50 -6.47
C VAL A 26 -5.94 27.43 -5.41
N LEU A 27 -7.04 26.83 -4.94
CA LEU A 27 -6.99 25.76 -3.94
C LEU A 27 -6.23 24.54 -4.47
N ILE A 28 -6.41 24.18 -5.73
CA ILE A 28 -5.64 23.12 -6.40
C ILE A 28 -4.14 23.45 -6.38
N LYS A 29 -3.74 24.67 -6.75
CA LYS A 29 -2.32 25.08 -6.74
C LYS A 29 -1.72 25.06 -5.34
N LEU A 30 -2.46 25.50 -4.32
CA LEU A 30 -2.03 25.45 -2.93
C LEU A 30 -1.86 24.01 -2.44
N LYS A 31 -2.84 23.14 -2.72
CA LYS A 31 -2.79 21.72 -2.39
C LYS A 31 -1.59 21.04 -3.06
N ARG A 32 -1.35 21.28 -4.35
CA ARG A 32 -0.17 20.74 -5.07
C ARG A 32 1.15 21.15 -4.44
N LYS A 33 1.28 22.40 -3.99
CA LYS A 33 2.51 22.86 -3.29
C LYS A 33 2.68 22.14 -1.94
N TYR A 34 1.59 22.01 -1.18
CA TYR A 34 1.60 21.28 0.08
C TYR A 34 2.01 19.81 -0.13
N ASP A 35 1.39 19.14 -1.11
CA ASP A 35 1.64 17.74 -1.45
C ASP A 35 3.08 17.51 -1.87
N LYS A 36 3.66 18.40 -2.69
CA LYS A 36 5.07 18.32 -3.09
C LYS A 36 6.02 18.34 -1.88
N VAL A 37 5.71 19.11 -0.84
CA VAL A 37 6.52 19.14 0.39
C VAL A 37 6.35 17.86 1.20
N GLN A 38 5.14 17.30 1.26
CA GLN A 38 4.93 16.01 1.93
C GLN A 38 5.59 14.86 1.18
N TYR A 39 5.51 14.87 -0.15
CA TYR A 39 6.13 13.91 -1.06
C TYR A 39 7.63 13.74 -0.76
N GLN A 40 8.37 14.87 -0.70
CA GLN A 40 9.81 14.81 -0.47
C GLN A 40 10.16 14.23 0.90
N LYS A 41 9.31 14.45 1.91
CA LYS A 41 9.48 13.89 3.25
C LYS A 41 9.23 12.39 3.26
N GLN A 42 8.18 11.93 2.57
CA GLN A 42 7.84 10.52 2.43
C GLN A 42 8.98 9.74 1.75
N GLN A 43 9.48 10.22 0.61
CA GLN A 43 10.60 9.58 -0.09
C GLN A 43 11.83 9.41 0.81
N ASN A 44 12.21 10.46 1.55
CA ASN A 44 13.33 10.37 2.49
C ASN A 44 13.06 9.36 3.62
N SER A 45 11.81 9.24 4.06
CA SER A 45 11.42 8.36 5.17
C SER A 45 11.58 6.87 4.83
N VAL A 46 11.44 6.47 3.56
CA VAL A 46 11.70 5.09 3.10
C VAL A 46 13.12 4.67 3.44
N HIS A 47 14.11 5.47 3.05
CA HIS A 47 15.51 5.14 3.32
C HIS A 47 15.89 5.31 4.81
N MET A 48 15.25 6.22 5.55
CA MET A 48 15.54 6.46 6.97
C MET A 48 14.89 5.43 7.90
N HIS A 49 13.69 4.94 7.57
CA HIS A 49 12.84 4.17 8.48
C HIS A 49 12.37 2.83 7.92
N GLY A 50 12.59 2.56 6.61
CA GLY A 50 12.10 1.36 5.93
C GLY A 50 12.55 0.05 6.57
N LEU A 51 13.86 -0.08 6.86
CA LEU A 51 14.37 -1.29 7.52
C LEU A 51 13.78 -1.47 8.93
N GLN A 52 13.60 -0.38 9.67
CA GLN A 52 13.01 -0.44 11.01
C GLN A 52 11.54 -0.89 10.95
N MET A 53 10.79 -0.40 9.95
CA MET A 53 9.41 -0.81 9.71
C MET A 53 9.31 -2.29 9.32
N LEU A 54 10.17 -2.77 8.41
CA LEU A 54 10.24 -4.20 8.05
C LEU A 54 10.56 -5.10 9.25
N LYS A 55 11.45 -4.67 10.15
CA LYS A 55 11.74 -5.40 11.40
C LYS A 55 10.55 -5.45 12.34
N TYR A 56 9.83 -4.32 12.50
CA TYR A 56 8.59 -4.30 13.28
C TYR A 56 7.51 -5.19 12.70
N MET A 57 7.37 -5.24 11.37
CA MET A 57 6.48 -6.17 10.70
C MET A 57 6.90 -7.62 10.96
N LYS A 58 8.19 -7.96 10.84
CA LYS A 58 8.70 -9.31 11.11
C LYS A 58 8.38 -9.79 12.52
N GLU A 59 8.58 -8.93 13.51
CA GLU A 59 8.23 -9.22 14.91
C GLU A 59 6.71 -9.41 15.09
N ALA A 60 5.90 -8.53 14.47
CA ALA A 60 4.45 -8.55 14.63
C ALA A 60 3.78 -9.74 13.93
N PHE A 61 4.22 -10.09 12.71
CA PHE A 61 3.77 -11.28 11.99
C PHE A 61 4.15 -12.57 12.74
N ALA A 62 5.36 -12.65 13.28
CA ALA A 62 5.77 -13.78 14.12
C ALA A 62 4.90 -13.94 15.37
N GLU A 63 4.50 -12.85 16.02
CA GLU A 63 3.63 -12.87 17.20
C GLU A 63 2.21 -13.41 16.90
N ILE A 64 1.67 -13.14 15.71
CA ILE A 64 0.37 -13.67 15.28
C ILE A 64 0.47 -15.04 14.57
N GLY A 65 1.68 -15.57 14.42
CA GLY A 65 1.95 -16.87 13.80
C GLY A 65 1.73 -16.88 12.28
N GLU A 66 1.96 -15.75 11.61
CA GLU A 66 1.85 -15.60 10.16
C GLU A 66 3.19 -15.19 9.55
N GLU A 67 3.30 -15.27 8.22
CA GLU A 67 4.50 -14.88 7.47
C GLU A 67 4.11 -13.90 6.34
N PHE A 68 5.04 -13.02 5.98
CA PHE A 68 4.93 -12.12 4.84
C PHE A 68 6.17 -12.23 3.94
N TRP A 69 6.05 -11.76 2.71
CA TRP A 69 7.16 -11.57 1.77
C TRP A 69 7.29 -10.11 1.33
N LEU A 70 8.50 -9.72 0.93
CA LEU A 70 8.68 -8.43 0.25
C LEU A 70 7.92 -8.46 -1.06
N ASP A 71 7.16 -7.41 -1.34
CA ASP A 71 6.29 -7.36 -2.51
C ASP A 71 6.51 -6.08 -3.33
N TYR A 72 5.90 -6.00 -4.51
CA TYR A 72 5.88 -4.86 -5.41
C TYR A 72 7.20 -4.05 -5.43
N GLY A 73 7.16 -2.75 -5.12
CA GLY A 73 8.32 -1.86 -5.22
C GLY A 73 9.44 -2.26 -4.26
N THR A 74 9.08 -2.86 -3.11
CA THR A 74 10.04 -3.32 -2.12
C THR A 74 10.81 -4.55 -2.60
N LEU A 75 10.12 -5.54 -3.19
CA LEU A 75 10.76 -6.69 -3.83
C LEU A 75 11.60 -6.26 -5.02
N LEU A 76 11.04 -5.41 -5.88
CA LEU A 76 11.72 -4.91 -7.06
C LEU A 76 13.01 -4.17 -6.68
N GLY A 77 12.97 -3.29 -5.69
CA GLY A 77 14.14 -2.61 -5.15
C GLY A 77 15.19 -3.59 -4.62
N ALA A 78 14.77 -4.55 -3.77
CA ALA A 78 15.66 -5.56 -3.21
C ALA A 78 16.39 -6.38 -4.29
N VAL A 79 15.69 -6.75 -5.36
CA VAL A 79 16.26 -7.55 -6.45
C VAL A 79 17.09 -6.69 -7.42
N ARG A 80 16.57 -5.55 -7.87
CA ARG A 80 17.14 -4.72 -8.94
C ARG A 80 18.19 -3.72 -8.44
N GLU A 81 17.86 -2.97 -7.40
CA GLU A 81 18.70 -1.87 -6.90
C GLU A 81 19.60 -2.30 -5.73
N LYS A 82 19.31 -3.47 -5.15
CA LYS A 82 19.93 -3.96 -3.90
C LYS A 82 19.74 -2.99 -2.74
N ASP A 83 18.73 -2.15 -2.85
CA ASP A 83 18.28 -1.15 -1.88
C ASP A 83 16.79 -0.88 -2.13
N PHE A 84 16.16 -0.06 -1.28
CA PHE A 84 14.86 0.51 -1.62
C PHE A 84 14.97 1.36 -2.88
N ILE A 85 13.91 1.41 -3.69
CA ILE A 85 13.87 2.23 -4.90
C ILE A 85 13.98 3.70 -4.48
N GLY A 86 14.93 4.42 -5.08
CA GLY A 86 15.30 5.76 -4.63
C GLY A 86 14.19 6.81 -4.63
N HIS A 87 13.12 6.59 -5.41
CA HIS A 87 11.99 7.51 -5.58
C HIS A 87 10.66 6.98 -5.03
N ASP A 88 10.64 5.78 -4.47
CA ASP A 88 9.46 5.22 -3.82
C ASP A 88 9.13 5.98 -2.54
N LYS A 89 7.86 5.90 -2.14
CA LYS A 89 7.30 6.67 -1.01
C LYS A 89 6.71 5.78 0.08
N ASP A 90 6.60 4.51 -0.24
CA ASP A 90 5.98 3.44 0.49
C ASP A 90 6.91 2.22 0.44
N LEU A 91 6.51 1.21 1.19
CA LEU A 91 7.02 -0.14 1.08
C LEU A 91 5.83 -1.07 1.03
N ASP A 92 5.99 -2.19 0.36
CA ASP A 92 4.93 -3.14 0.07
C ASP A 92 5.34 -4.52 0.59
N ILE A 93 4.42 -5.18 1.27
CA ILE A 93 4.53 -6.60 1.58
C ILE A 93 3.25 -7.33 1.20
N GLY A 94 3.43 -8.60 0.88
CA GLY A 94 2.36 -9.54 0.63
C GLY A 94 2.30 -10.57 1.74
N CYS A 95 1.09 -10.99 2.09
CA CYS A 95 0.86 -12.16 2.92
C CYS A 95 -0.39 -12.90 2.44
N PHE A 96 -0.53 -14.18 2.78
CA PHE A 96 -1.79 -14.87 2.52
C PHE A 96 -2.88 -14.33 3.44
N ASP A 97 -4.10 -14.23 2.92
CA ASP A 97 -5.27 -13.79 3.69
C ASP A 97 -5.49 -14.70 4.91
N PHE A 98 -5.66 -14.06 6.07
CA PHE A 98 -6.02 -14.68 7.34
C PHE A 98 -7.17 -13.89 7.98
N ASP A 99 -7.72 -14.39 9.09
CA ASP A 99 -8.94 -13.82 9.66
C ASP A 99 -8.79 -12.36 10.10
N ASP A 100 -9.86 -11.58 9.95
CA ASP A 100 -9.85 -10.15 10.25
C ASP A 100 -9.61 -9.84 11.74
N LYS A 101 -9.83 -10.80 12.65
CA LYS A 101 -9.49 -10.63 14.06
C LYS A 101 -7.97 -10.67 14.25
N LYS A 102 -7.24 -11.58 13.59
CA LYS A 102 -5.77 -11.56 13.54
C LYS A 102 -5.23 -10.28 12.90
N LYS A 103 -5.85 -9.77 11.82
CA LYS A 103 -5.49 -8.46 11.24
C LYS A 103 -5.65 -7.33 12.27
N GLY A 104 -6.72 -7.36 13.08
CA GLY A 104 -6.89 -6.45 14.20
C GLY A 104 -5.79 -6.57 15.26
N GLN A 105 -5.38 -7.78 15.62
CA GLN A 105 -4.26 -8.02 16.54
C GLN A 105 -2.93 -7.48 15.99
N LEU A 106 -2.67 -7.68 14.69
CA LEU A 106 -1.50 -7.11 14.01
C LEU A 106 -1.45 -5.59 14.18
N VAL A 107 -2.58 -4.91 13.94
CA VAL A 107 -2.71 -3.46 14.14
C VAL A 107 -2.39 -3.05 15.58
N GLU A 108 -2.89 -3.78 16.59
CA GLU A 108 -2.63 -3.50 18.00
C GLU A 108 -1.15 -3.68 18.39
N ILE A 109 -0.49 -4.71 17.86
CA ILE A 109 0.94 -4.97 18.10
C ILE A 109 1.79 -3.86 17.49
N LEU A 110 1.50 -3.48 16.24
CA LEU A 110 2.17 -2.40 15.53
C LEU A 110 1.95 -1.05 16.23
N ALA A 111 0.75 -0.78 16.73
CA ALA A 111 0.43 0.44 17.47
C ALA A 111 1.32 0.64 18.71
N LYS A 112 1.65 -0.45 19.43
CA LYS A 112 2.58 -0.41 20.58
C LYS A 112 3.99 0.03 20.18
N LYS A 113 4.37 -0.14 18.91
CA LYS A 113 5.66 0.29 18.34
C LYS A 113 5.59 1.68 17.68
N GLY A 114 4.46 2.38 17.82
CA GLY A 114 4.24 3.70 17.23
C GLY A 114 3.82 3.68 15.75
N VAL A 115 3.63 2.49 15.17
CA VAL A 115 3.14 2.29 13.81
C VAL A 115 1.61 2.42 13.82
N LYS A 116 1.07 3.32 13.01
CA LYS A 116 -0.36 3.63 12.99
C LYS A 116 -1.03 3.03 11.77
N LEU A 117 -2.20 2.42 11.95
CA LEU A 117 -3.07 2.15 10.82
C LEU A 117 -3.47 3.48 10.16
N TYR A 118 -3.26 3.57 8.85
CA TYR A 118 -3.54 4.76 8.05
C TYR A 118 -4.75 4.54 7.14
N LYS A 119 -4.79 3.40 6.43
CA LYS A 119 -5.95 3.00 5.64
C LYS A 119 -6.28 1.54 5.81
N GLN A 120 -7.56 1.23 5.65
CA GLN A 120 -8.06 -0.14 5.57
C GLN A 120 -9.08 -0.22 4.45
N PHE A 121 -8.84 -1.13 3.50
CA PHE A 121 -9.71 -1.35 2.36
C PHE A 121 -10.55 -2.59 2.60
N GLU A 122 -11.85 -2.43 2.40
CA GLU A 122 -12.85 -3.45 2.65
C GLU A 122 -13.73 -3.66 1.43
N MET A 123 -13.97 -4.93 1.10
CA MET A 123 -14.92 -5.36 0.09
C MET A 123 -15.69 -6.57 0.59
N ASP A 124 -17.01 -6.57 0.39
CA ASP A 124 -17.91 -7.63 0.88
C ASP A 124 -17.73 -7.97 2.38
N GLY A 125 -17.39 -6.97 3.19
CA GLY A 125 -17.20 -7.12 4.63
C GLY A 125 -15.88 -7.78 5.05
N LYS A 126 -14.92 -7.95 4.12
CA LYS A 126 -13.57 -8.46 4.40
C LYS A 126 -12.52 -7.39 4.14
N ILE A 127 -11.48 -7.38 4.97
CA ILE A 127 -10.30 -6.54 4.77
C ILE A 127 -9.39 -7.20 3.72
N TYR A 128 -9.02 -6.48 2.67
CA TYR A 128 -8.10 -6.99 1.64
C TYR A 128 -6.80 -6.21 1.50
N GLU A 129 -6.70 -5.04 2.12
CA GLU A 129 -5.48 -4.24 2.14
C GLU A 129 -5.47 -3.36 3.41
N GLN A 130 -4.30 -3.19 4.01
CA GLN A 130 -4.09 -2.23 5.09
C GLN A 130 -2.79 -1.44 4.88
N ALA A 131 -2.90 -0.11 4.95
CA ALA A 131 -1.78 0.81 4.87
C ALA A 131 -1.43 1.33 6.27
N PHE A 132 -0.14 1.45 6.57
CA PHE A 132 0.38 1.86 7.86
C PHE A 132 1.35 3.03 7.75
N HIS A 133 1.47 3.81 8.83
CA HIS A 133 2.36 4.97 8.93
C HIS A 133 3.37 4.84 10.07
N LEU A 134 4.63 5.18 9.79
CA LEU A 134 5.69 5.37 10.78
C LEU A 134 6.58 6.56 10.41
N ASN A 135 6.54 7.66 11.17
CA ASN A 135 7.41 8.83 10.95
C ASN A 135 7.39 9.38 9.50
N GLY A 136 6.23 9.32 8.84
CA GLY A 136 6.07 9.76 7.45
C GLY A 136 6.24 8.67 6.40
N LEU A 137 6.72 7.48 6.78
CA LEU A 137 6.78 6.31 5.92
C LEU A 137 5.39 5.72 5.75
N HIS A 138 5.01 5.44 4.51
CA HIS A 138 3.85 4.61 4.17
C HIS A 138 4.29 3.15 4.01
N PHE A 139 3.41 2.22 4.34
CA PHE A 139 3.72 0.80 4.28
C PHE A 139 2.44 0.00 4.07
N ASP A 140 2.35 -0.70 2.96
CA ASP A 140 1.12 -1.36 2.52
C ASP A 140 1.25 -2.89 2.68
N ILE A 141 0.19 -3.49 3.22
CA ILE A 141 0.02 -4.94 3.32
C ILE A 141 -1.07 -5.35 2.35
N PHE A 142 -0.70 -6.11 1.33
CA PHE A 142 -1.61 -6.76 0.40
C PHE A 142 -1.92 -8.17 0.89
N TYR A 143 -3.22 -8.48 1.03
CA TYR A 143 -3.67 -9.82 1.39
C TYR A 143 -3.98 -10.63 0.13
N TYR A 144 -3.32 -11.78 -0.02
CA TYR A 144 -3.41 -12.65 -1.19
C TYR A 144 -4.24 -13.90 -0.91
N TRP A 145 -4.97 -14.35 -1.92
CA TRP A 145 -5.66 -15.63 -1.95
C TRP A 145 -4.97 -16.58 -2.92
N LYS A 146 -5.05 -17.87 -2.61
CA LYS A 146 -4.61 -18.92 -3.52
C LYS A 146 -5.65 -19.08 -4.64
N GLY A 147 -5.17 -19.11 -5.87
CA GLY A 147 -5.92 -19.49 -7.07
C GLY A 147 -5.63 -20.93 -7.48
N GLU A 148 -5.95 -21.23 -8.74
CA GLU A 148 -5.62 -22.50 -9.38
C GLU A 148 -4.26 -22.41 -10.09
N ASN A 149 -3.64 -23.56 -10.40
CA ASN A 149 -2.40 -23.65 -11.21
C ASN A 149 -1.25 -22.77 -10.70
N ASP A 150 -0.96 -22.84 -9.39
CA ASP A 150 0.11 -22.08 -8.73
C ASP A 150 -0.01 -20.55 -8.86
N LEU A 151 -1.21 -20.05 -9.16
CA LEU A 151 -1.52 -18.63 -9.14
C LEU A 151 -1.94 -18.18 -7.74
N ILE A 152 -1.56 -16.97 -7.39
CA ILE A 152 -2.14 -16.22 -6.28
C ILE A 152 -2.72 -14.92 -6.82
N TRP A 153 -3.64 -14.33 -6.07
CA TRP A 153 -4.21 -13.05 -6.46
C TRP A 153 -4.51 -12.18 -5.24
N CYS A 154 -4.40 -10.87 -5.40
CA CYS A 154 -4.86 -9.88 -4.43
C CYS A 154 -5.78 -8.87 -5.11
N TYR A 155 -6.32 -7.94 -4.33
CA TYR A 155 -6.95 -6.75 -4.88
C TYR A 155 -5.98 -5.57 -4.84
N PHE A 156 -6.06 -4.73 -5.86
CA PHE A 156 -5.37 -3.46 -5.97
C PHE A 156 -6.41 -2.37 -6.19
N SER A 157 -6.30 -1.24 -5.49
CA SER A 157 -7.29 -0.17 -5.56
C SER A 157 -6.68 1.21 -5.74
N GLU A 158 -7.27 1.96 -6.65
CA GLU A 158 -6.85 3.31 -7.00
C GLU A 158 -8.01 4.31 -6.86
N ILE A 159 -7.65 5.59 -6.73
CA ILE A 159 -8.63 6.67 -6.57
C ILE A 159 -9.43 6.80 -7.86
N GLY A 160 -10.74 6.56 -7.79
CA GLY A 160 -11.61 6.73 -8.94
C GLY A 160 -12.06 8.18 -9.19
N PRO A 161 -12.76 8.41 -10.31
CA PRO A 161 -13.15 9.76 -10.75
C PRO A 161 -14.24 10.41 -9.87
N LYS A 162 -14.96 9.62 -9.08
CA LYS A 162 -16.11 10.05 -8.29
C LYS A 162 -15.98 9.60 -6.84
N MET A 163 -15.02 10.21 -6.14
CA MET A 163 -14.82 9.96 -4.71
C MET A 163 -15.91 10.61 -3.84
N GLU A 164 -16.40 9.85 -2.87
CA GLU A 164 -17.33 10.31 -1.83
C GLU A 164 -16.73 10.08 -0.44
N PHE A 165 -17.00 10.99 0.49
CA PHE A 165 -16.41 10.97 1.83
C PHE A 165 -17.45 11.16 2.93
N GLU A 166 -17.36 10.37 4.00
CA GLU A 166 -18.20 10.48 5.19
C GLU A 166 -17.33 10.47 6.46
N ASN A 167 -17.45 11.50 7.30
CA ASN A 167 -16.72 11.57 8.56
C ASN A 167 -17.35 10.64 9.62
N ARG A 168 -16.50 9.84 10.29
CA ARG A 168 -16.80 9.11 11.52
C ARG A 168 -15.91 9.65 12.66
N PRO A 169 -16.20 9.34 13.93
CA PRO A 169 -15.41 9.87 15.05
C PRO A 169 -13.91 9.56 14.97
N ASN A 170 -13.54 8.38 14.49
CA ASN A 170 -12.15 7.88 14.51
C ASN A 170 -11.53 7.66 13.12
N TYR A 171 -12.30 7.83 12.05
CA TYR A 171 -11.86 7.64 10.67
C TYR A 171 -12.80 8.36 9.69
N GLN A 172 -12.41 8.52 8.44
CA GLN A 172 -13.28 8.95 7.35
C GLN A 172 -13.51 7.76 6.42
N ILE A 173 -14.76 7.51 6.05
CA ILE A 173 -15.08 6.57 4.99
C ILE A 173 -14.85 7.27 3.65
N ALA A 174 -14.11 6.63 2.76
CA ALA A 174 -13.95 7.02 1.36
C ALA A 174 -14.53 5.92 0.46
N LYS A 175 -15.32 6.31 -0.53
CA LYS A 175 -15.93 5.44 -1.55
C LYS A 175 -15.63 5.96 -2.94
N GLY A 176 -15.79 5.10 -3.95
CA GLY A 176 -15.55 5.44 -5.35
C GLY A 176 -14.14 5.11 -5.84
N TYR A 177 -13.43 4.22 -5.13
CA TYR A 177 -12.21 3.58 -5.62
C TYR A 177 -12.50 2.71 -6.85
N LEU A 178 -11.57 2.66 -7.78
CA LEU A 178 -11.53 1.64 -8.82
C LEU A 178 -10.69 0.48 -8.29
N THR A 179 -11.16 -0.74 -8.46
CA THR A 179 -10.51 -1.92 -7.90
C THR A 179 -10.35 -2.97 -8.97
N SER A 180 -9.18 -3.61 -8.98
CA SER A 180 -8.84 -4.70 -9.86
C SER A 180 -8.31 -5.86 -9.03
N SER A 181 -8.48 -7.08 -9.51
CA SER A 181 -7.69 -8.22 -9.02
C SER A 181 -6.39 -8.30 -9.81
N VAL A 182 -5.28 -8.52 -9.11
CA VAL A 182 -3.96 -8.76 -9.69
C VAL A 182 -3.65 -10.23 -9.53
N THR A 183 -3.16 -10.91 -10.56
CA THR A 183 -2.82 -12.35 -10.50
C THR A 183 -1.34 -12.56 -10.82
N SER A 184 -0.67 -13.43 -10.06
CA SER A 184 0.76 -13.74 -10.27
C SER A 184 1.05 -15.21 -9.97
N HIS A 185 2.01 -15.79 -10.69
CA HIS A 185 2.55 -17.12 -10.41
C HIS A 185 3.38 -17.10 -9.14
N PHE A 186 3.18 -18.10 -8.28
CA PHE A 186 3.83 -18.15 -6.98
C PHE A 186 4.20 -19.57 -6.58
N ALA A 187 5.52 -19.85 -6.57
CA ALA A 187 6.08 -21.17 -6.31
C ALA A 187 6.53 -21.39 -4.86
N GLY A 188 6.04 -20.56 -3.92
CA GLY A 188 6.41 -20.59 -2.51
C GLY A 188 7.43 -19.51 -2.13
N LEU A 189 8.01 -19.63 -0.94
CA LEU A 189 8.89 -18.61 -0.36
C LEU A 189 10.31 -19.11 -0.14
N MET A 190 11.29 -18.24 -0.36
CA MET A 190 12.71 -18.45 -0.02
C MET A 190 13.24 -17.33 0.86
N ASP A 191 14.30 -17.63 1.61
CA ASP A 191 15.04 -16.61 2.35
C ASP A 191 15.89 -15.75 1.40
N TYR A 192 15.91 -14.45 1.65
CA TYR A 192 16.68 -13.47 0.89
C TYR A 192 17.32 -12.44 1.83
N GLU A 193 18.61 -12.20 1.66
CA GLU A 193 19.31 -11.16 2.41
C GLU A 193 19.03 -9.79 1.81
N PHE A 194 18.48 -8.89 2.60
CA PHE A 194 18.23 -7.51 2.20
C PHE A 194 18.53 -6.56 3.37
N LYS A 195 19.42 -5.60 3.13
CA LYS A 195 19.89 -4.61 4.12
C LYS A 195 20.39 -5.24 5.44
N GLY A 196 21.06 -6.39 5.35
CA GLY A 196 21.66 -7.09 6.48
C GLY A 196 20.68 -7.92 7.34
N GLU A 197 19.43 -8.07 6.89
CA GLU A 197 18.42 -8.91 7.53
C GLU A 197 17.89 -9.95 6.53
N ILE A 198 17.37 -11.06 7.02
CA ILE A 198 16.74 -12.09 6.18
C ILE A 198 15.23 -11.85 6.11
N PHE A 199 14.71 -11.74 4.90
CA PHE A 199 13.28 -11.64 4.59
C PHE A 199 12.86 -12.75 3.62
N LYS A 200 11.56 -13.02 3.54
CA LYS A 200 11.01 -13.90 2.52
C LYS A 200 10.75 -13.16 1.22
N ILE A 201 10.95 -13.85 0.10
CA ILE A 201 10.52 -13.44 -1.24
C ILE A 201 9.94 -14.66 -1.97
N PRO A 202 9.16 -14.49 -3.05
CA PRO A 202 8.75 -15.61 -3.90
C PRO A 202 9.96 -16.39 -4.44
N THR A 203 9.92 -17.73 -4.40
CA THR A 203 11.00 -18.58 -4.94
C THR A 203 11.20 -18.36 -6.44
N ASN A 204 10.11 -18.10 -7.16
CA ASN A 204 10.07 -17.72 -8.56
C ASN A 204 10.03 -16.19 -8.75
N TYR A 205 10.71 -15.39 -7.90
CA TYR A 205 10.63 -13.93 -7.92
C TYR A 205 10.88 -13.29 -9.31
N HIS A 206 11.65 -13.94 -10.19
CA HIS A 206 11.82 -13.48 -11.57
C HIS A 206 10.50 -13.49 -12.35
N GLU A 207 9.77 -14.62 -12.33
CA GLU A 207 8.47 -14.76 -12.97
C GLU A 207 7.43 -13.88 -12.28
N TYR A 208 7.43 -13.87 -10.94
CA TYR A 208 6.55 -13.02 -10.14
C TYR A 208 6.70 -11.52 -10.49
N LEU A 209 7.94 -11.03 -10.65
CA LEU A 209 8.19 -9.64 -11.04
C LEU A 209 7.86 -9.39 -12.52
N ILE A 210 8.00 -10.39 -13.40
CA ILE A 210 7.54 -10.30 -14.79
C ILE A 210 6.02 -10.17 -14.84
N ASP A 211 5.26 -10.93 -14.05
CA ASP A 211 3.81 -10.82 -14.00
C ASP A 211 3.35 -9.40 -13.59
N ASN A 212 4.09 -8.73 -12.70
CA ASN A 212 3.70 -7.42 -12.17
C ASN A 212 4.27 -6.22 -12.94
N TYR A 213 5.43 -6.37 -13.60
CA TYR A 213 6.19 -5.27 -14.19
C TYR A 213 6.64 -5.54 -15.65
N GLY A 214 6.26 -6.69 -16.21
CA GLY A 214 6.67 -7.12 -17.54
C GLY A 214 8.13 -7.60 -17.63
N THR A 215 8.50 -8.08 -18.82
CA THR A 215 9.83 -8.66 -19.09
C THR A 215 10.99 -7.67 -18.95
N THR A 216 10.70 -6.37 -18.93
CA THR A 216 11.69 -5.29 -18.80
C THR A 216 11.87 -4.80 -17.37
N TYR A 217 11.29 -5.46 -16.35
CA TYR A 217 11.30 -4.97 -14.95
C TYR A 217 12.69 -4.62 -14.38
N MET A 218 13.77 -5.24 -14.89
CA MET A 218 15.14 -4.94 -14.50
C MET A 218 15.68 -3.62 -15.07
N GLN A 219 14.98 -3.02 -16.02
CA GLN A 219 15.27 -1.71 -16.61
C GLN A 219 14.45 -0.65 -15.89
N LYS A 220 15.05 0.52 -15.62
CA LYS A 220 14.32 1.64 -15.04
C LYS A 220 13.46 2.27 -16.13
N ASP A 221 12.15 2.35 -15.87
CA ASP A 221 11.19 3.05 -16.71
C ASP A 221 10.55 4.18 -15.90
N GLU A 222 10.89 5.42 -16.25
CA GLU A 222 10.34 6.62 -15.60
C GLU A 222 8.93 6.97 -16.09
N SER A 223 8.46 6.30 -17.15
CA SER A 223 7.12 6.48 -17.71
C SER A 223 6.10 5.48 -17.19
N TRP A 224 6.50 4.55 -16.31
CA TRP A 224 5.63 3.52 -15.75
C TRP A 224 4.43 4.11 -14.99
N ILE A 225 3.23 3.69 -15.36
CA ILE A 225 1.95 4.10 -14.77
C ILE A 225 1.35 2.92 -14.00
N THR A 226 1.39 3.02 -12.67
CA THR A 226 0.74 2.07 -11.76
C THR A 226 -0.75 1.97 -12.06
N GLY A 227 -1.28 0.75 -12.21
CA GLY A 227 -2.70 0.50 -12.50
C GLY A 227 -3.07 0.48 -13.99
N GLU A 228 -2.19 0.95 -14.88
CA GLU A 228 -2.40 0.94 -16.33
C GLU A 228 -1.44 -0.01 -17.07
N ASP A 229 -0.15 0.02 -16.73
CA ASP A 229 0.88 -0.76 -17.42
C ASP A 229 0.95 -2.26 -17.04
N PRO A 230 0.64 -2.71 -15.81
CA PRO A 230 0.57 -4.14 -15.51
C PRO A 230 -0.51 -4.83 -16.36
N ASP A 231 -0.15 -5.93 -17.01
CA ASP A 231 -1.05 -6.69 -17.89
C ASP A 231 -1.86 -7.77 -17.15
N ASN A 232 -1.56 -7.99 -15.88
CA ASN A 232 -2.18 -8.99 -15.01
C ASN A 232 -3.36 -8.46 -14.17
N LEU A 233 -3.88 -7.28 -14.53
CA LEU A 233 -5.01 -6.63 -13.87
C LEU A 233 -6.35 -7.03 -14.49
N LYS A 234 -7.34 -7.29 -13.64
CA LYS A 234 -8.73 -7.51 -14.04
C LYS A 234 -9.68 -6.67 -13.20
N GLU A 235 -10.44 -5.78 -13.84
CA GLU A 235 -11.40 -4.89 -13.19
C GLU A 235 -12.45 -5.66 -12.36
N ILE A 236 -12.71 -5.16 -11.16
CA ILE A 236 -13.73 -5.66 -10.22
C ILE A 236 -14.80 -4.59 -10.03
N LYS A 237 -16.04 -4.92 -10.44
CA LYS A 237 -17.19 -4.02 -10.32
C LYS A 237 -17.95 -4.25 -9.01
N LYS A 238 -17.27 -3.96 -7.90
CA LYS A 238 -17.84 -4.06 -6.55
C LYS A 238 -17.55 -2.78 -5.78
N ASP A 239 -18.44 -2.45 -4.86
CA ASP A 239 -18.26 -1.30 -3.99
C ASP A 239 -17.18 -1.59 -2.95
N VAL A 240 -16.14 -0.76 -2.96
CA VAL A 240 -15.10 -0.75 -1.95
C VAL A 240 -15.35 0.36 -0.94
N ILE A 241 -15.16 0.02 0.32
CA ILE A 241 -15.15 0.96 1.44
C ILE A 241 -13.72 1.08 1.93
N VAL A 242 -13.19 2.31 1.93
CA VAL A 242 -11.88 2.60 2.51
C VAL A 242 -12.07 3.41 3.77
N LYS A 243 -11.48 2.96 4.88
CA LYS A 243 -11.44 3.70 6.14
C LYS A 243 -10.09 4.41 6.23
N GLU A 244 -10.10 5.74 6.22
CA GLU A 244 -8.92 6.61 6.39
C GLU A 244 -8.86 7.13 7.85
N PHE A 245 -7.92 6.62 8.63
CA PHE A 245 -7.79 6.90 10.07
C PHE A 245 -7.16 8.27 10.31
#